data_AF-A0A496VTK7-F1
#
_entry.id   AF-A0A496VTK7-F1
#
_cell.length_a   1.000
_cell.length_b   1.000
_cell.length_c   1.000
_cell.angle_alpha   90.00
_cell.angle_beta   90.00
_cell.angle_gamma   90.00
#
_symmetry.space_group_name_H-M   'P 1'
#
loop_
_entity.id
_entity.type
_entity.pdbx_description
1 polymer ?
#
loop_
_entity_poly.entity_id
_entity_poly.type
_entity_poly.pdbx_seq_one_letter_code
_entity_poly.pdbx_strand_id
1 'polypeptide(L)'
;ALHPLQRELKAVKQQLLNIQGNEPLIPAHVDGKTIANVISDWTGLPIDKILIRDEINTLLHLKDKLSERIISQPEAIETLALSLQTDKAALDNPNKPRGIFLLVGPPGVGKTETAKALADTLYSGEPHLVTINLSDEQMTSSFFSLTQDVDTNVILPQAVHHPDTVVLIKNIEKASPKLMALFNQLFDNGTITHSEGLVIDLKNTLLVFTSHLGSEEMTRLCQDSTASAQLEALQHAIRPTLLQHFQADWLRRVVIVPYQPLNESAIRQILELKLSTLQQRCLQSHHAQLTYDDRLINTLVKRCTFVESGAHQIDSLLKDTLLPALSREILEHIANRQAFSMIHLSCDDAGHLVYQFDYQENDFLPEDDNQNETLIKREERETLTEDLREETSEMLPDTLYQYDCRHFLGDLESVLQELRGLTT
;
A
#
# COMPACT_ATOMS: atom_id res chain seq x y z
N ALA A 1 17.86 -12.60 32.71
CA ALA A 1 16.91 -11.95 33.65
C ALA A 1 15.46 -11.90 33.14
N LEU A 2 15.19 -11.92 31.82
CA LEU A 2 13.82 -11.86 31.27
C LEU A 2 12.95 -13.13 31.47
N HIS A 3 13.56 -14.32 31.49
CA HIS A 3 12.83 -15.59 31.60
C HIS A 3 11.90 -15.75 32.83
N PRO A 4 12.29 -15.35 34.05
CA PRO A 4 11.40 -15.41 35.21
C PRO A 4 10.22 -14.44 35.10
N LEU A 5 10.43 -13.20 34.64
CA LEU A 5 9.33 -12.23 34.45
C LEU A 5 8.33 -12.69 33.38
N GLN A 6 8.78 -13.30 32.29
CA GLN A 6 7.87 -13.85 31.27
C GLN A 6 7.01 -15.00 31.80
N ARG A 7 7.56 -15.85 32.68
CA ARG A 7 6.79 -16.92 33.34
C ARG A 7 5.76 -16.37 34.30
N GLU A 8 6.14 -15.36 35.07
CA GLU A 8 5.25 -14.70 36.02
C GLU A 8 4.11 -13.97 35.30
N LEU A 9 4.42 -13.22 34.24
CA LEU A 9 3.43 -12.56 33.39
C LEU A 9 2.46 -13.56 32.75
N LYS A 10 2.96 -14.71 32.28
CA LYS A 10 2.10 -15.77 31.72
C LYS A 10 1.17 -16.38 32.78
N ALA A 11 1.67 -16.60 34.00
CA ALA A 11 0.88 -17.10 35.11
C ALA A 11 -0.23 -16.11 35.52
N VAL A 12 0.11 -14.81 35.63
CA VAL A 12 -0.85 -13.75 35.97
C VAL A 12 -1.89 -13.57 34.86
N LYS A 13 -1.50 -13.65 33.58
CA LYS A 13 -2.45 -13.62 32.45
C LYS A 13 -3.43 -14.79 32.47
N GLN A 14 -2.98 -16.00 32.81
CA GLN A 14 -3.86 -17.16 32.95
C GLN A 14 -4.83 -17.01 34.14
N GLN A 15 -4.35 -16.47 35.26
CA GLN A 15 -5.22 -16.16 36.39
C GLN A 15 -6.28 -15.13 36.03
N LEU A 16 -5.90 -14.07 35.31
CA LEU A 16 -6.80 -13.04 34.83
C LEU A 16 -7.88 -13.61 33.89
N LEU A 17 -7.49 -14.44 32.92
CA LEU A 17 -8.43 -15.12 32.02
C LEU A 17 -9.45 -16.00 32.77
N ASN A 18 -9.00 -16.72 33.80
CA ASN A 18 -9.89 -17.54 34.62
C ASN A 18 -10.88 -16.71 35.45
N ILE A 19 -10.46 -15.51 35.92
CA ILE A 19 -11.31 -14.60 36.68
C ILE A 19 -12.30 -13.87 35.77
N GLN A 20 -11.86 -13.48 34.57
CA GLN A 20 -12.67 -12.73 33.60
C GLN A 20 -13.78 -13.56 32.96
N GLY A 21 -13.62 -14.88 32.85
CA GLY A 21 -14.63 -15.75 32.25
C GLY A 21 -14.89 -15.41 30.76
N ASN A 22 -16.09 -15.72 30.27
CA ASN A 22 -16.44 -15.54 28.85
C ASN A 22 -16.90 -14.11 28.49
N GLU A 23 -17.39 -13.32 29.46
CA GLU A 23 -17.87 -11.95 29.25
C GLU A 23 -17.37 -11.02 30.38
N PRO A 24 -16.12 -10.54 30.30
CA PRO A 24 -15.60 -9.60 31.29
C PRO A 24 -16.26 -8.23 31.18
N LEU A 25 -16.78 -7.73 32.31
CA LEU A 25 -17.36 -6.38 32.41
C LEU A 25 -16.31 -5.26 32.27
N ILE A 26 -15.05 -5.56 32.57
CA ILE A 26 -13.92 -4.64 32.44
C ILE A 26 -12.81 -5.36 31.65
N PRO A 27 -12.53 -4.94 30.41
CA PRO A 27 -11.45 -5.53 29.64
C PRO A 27 -10.10 -5.10 30.22
N ALA A 28 -9.11 -5.99 30.15
CA ALA A 28 -7.77 -5.73 30.71
C ALA A 28 -6.92 -4.78 29.84
N HIS A 29 -7.29 -4.65 28.57
CA HIS A 29 -6.71 -3.74 27.60
C HIS A 29 -7.83 -3.28 26.67
N VAL A 30 -7.72 -2.07 26.15
CA VAL A 30 -8.65 -1.55 25.16
C VAL A 30 -8.33 -2.21 23.82
N ASP A 31 -9.27 -2.97 23.28
CA ASP A 31 -9.19 -3.58 21.95
C ASP A 31 -10.25 -2.97 21.01
N GLY A 32 -10.14 -3.26 19.71
CA GLY A 32 -11.07 -2.73 18.70
C GLY A 32 -12.53 -3.11 18.98
N LYS A 33 -12.77 -4.24 19.64
CA LYS A 33 -14.11 -4.70 20.05
C LYS A 33 -14.68 -3.84 21.17
N THR A 34 -13.87 -3.49 22.16
CA THR A 34 -14.25 -2.57 23.24
C THR A 34 -14.60 -1.20 22.69
N ILE A 35 -13.78 -0.68 21.76
CA ILE A 35 -14.03 0.63 21.13
C ILE A 35 -15.30 0.59 20.28
N ALA A 36 -15.46 -0.44 19.44
CA ALA A 36 -16.67 -0.61 18.62
C ALA A 36 -17.93 -0.72 19.48
N ASN A 37 -17.88 -1.40 20.62
CA ASN A 37 -18.99 -1.48 21.57
C ASN A 37 -19.32 -0.10 22.16
N VAL A 38 -18.33 0.67 22.58
CA VAL A 38 -18.54 2.02 23.14
C VAL A 38 -19.18 2.96 22.11
N ILE A 39 -18.70 2.95 20.86
CA ILE A 39 -19.28 3.78 19.81
C ILE A 39 -20.68 3.27 19.43
N SER A 40 -20.91 1.95 19.46
CA SER A 40 -22.23 1.35 19.22
C SER A 40 -23.22 1.74 20.31
N ASP A 41 -22.79 1.76 21.57
CA ASP A 41 -23.62 2.20 22.71
C ASP A 41 -23.94 3.69 22.63
N TRP A 42 -23.00 4.52 22.15
CA TRP A 42 -23.22 5.97 21.96
C TRP A 42 -24.11 6.30 20.77
N THR A 43 -24.01 5.54 19.67
CA THR A 43 -24.72 5.81 18.41
C THR A 43 -26.00 5.00 18.24
N GLY A 44 -26.18 3.92 19.01
CA GLY A 44 -27.26 2.93 18.86
C GLY A 44 -27.13 2.04 17.63
N LEU A 45 -26.04 2.15 16.86
CA LEU A 45 -25.78 1.37 15.64
C LEU A 45 -24.81 0.22 15.97
N PRO A 46 -25.08 -1.04 15.55
CA PRO A 46 -24.16 -2.15 15.76
C PRO A 46 -22.96 -2.04 14.80
N ILE A 47 -21.95 -1.26 15.20
CA ILE A 47 -20.79 -0.92 14.36
C ILE A 47 -19.97 -2.17 14.05
N ASP A 48 -19.91 -3.13 14.99
CA ASP A 48 -19.28 -4.43 14.78
C ASP A 48 -19.86 -5.17 13.55
N LYS A 49 -21.17 -5.19 13.40
CA LYS A 49 -21.86 -5.85 12.29
C LYS A 49 -21.75 -5.06 10.98
N ILE A 50 -21.72 -3.74 11.06
CA ILE A 50 -21.58 -2.87 9.89
C ILE A 50 -20.16 -3.00 9.31
N LEU A 51 -19.13 -2.91 10.15
CA LEU A 51 -17.73 -3.08 9.73
C LEU A 51 -17.50 -4.45 9.09
N ILE A 52 -17.99 -5.53 9.71
CA ILE A 52 -17.89 -6.88 9.13
C ILE A 52 -18.60 -6.98 7.78
N ARG A 53 -19.77 -6.35 7.64
CA ARG A 53 -20.54 -6.36 6.38
C ARG A 53 -19.81 -5.60 5.28
N ASP A 54 -19.21 -4.47 5.59
CA ASP A 54 -18.47 -3.65 4.62
C ASP A 54 -17.16 -4.32 4.19
N GLU A 55 -16.47 -4.99 5.10
CA GLU A 55 -15.32 -5.86 4.79
C GLU A 55 -15.72 -7.00 3.84
N ILE A 56 -16.82 -7.69 4.13
CA ILE A 56 -17.33 -8.78 3.27
C ILE A 56 -17.70 -8.23 1.89
N ASN A 57 -18.41 -7.10 1.83
CA ASN A 57 -18.78 -6.48 0.56
C ASN A 57 -17.55 -6.08 -0.26
N THR A 58 -16.54 -5.52 0.41
CA THR A 58 -15.26 -5.17 -0.21
C THR A 58 -14.54 -6.40 -0.76
N LEU A 59 -14.55 -7.53 -0.03
CA LEU A 59 -13.96 -8.79 -0.50
C LEU A 59 -14.72 -9.41 -1.67
N LEU A 60 -16.05 -9.33 -1.68
CA LEU A 60 -16.89 -9.81 -2.78
C LEU A 60 -16.63 -9.03 -4.08
N HIS A 61 -16.36 -7.73 -3.98
CA HIS A 61 -16.03 -6.84 -5.11
C HIS A 61 -14.53 -6.60 -5.28
N LEU A 62 -13.67 -7.38 -4.62
CA LEU A 62 -12.22 -7.15 -4.62
C LEU A 62 -11.62 -7.23 -6.03
N LYS A 63 -12.12 -8.17 -6.86
CA LYS A 63 -11.67 -8.31 -8.25
C LYS A 63 -11.88 -7.02 -9.04
N ASP A 64 -13.05 -6.42 -8.93
CA ASP A 64 -13.41 -5.21 -9.66
C ASP A 64 -12.55 -4.04 -9.19
N LYS A 65 -12.47 -3.81 -7.88
CA LYS A 65 -11.64 -2.75 -7.26
C LYS A 65 -10.16 -2.88 -7.64
N LEU A 66 -9.59 -4.08 -7.61
CA LEU A 66 -8.20 -4.30 -8.00
C LEU A 66 -7.99 -4.10 -9.51
N SER A 67 -8.98 -4.43 -10.34
CA SER A 67 -8.88 -4.31 -11.80
C SER A 67 -8.87 -2.85 -12.28
N GLU A 68 -9.38 -1.91 -11.49
CA GLU A 68 -9.27 -0.47 -11.78
C GLU A 68 -7.81 0.01 -11.79
N ARG A 69 -6.94 -0.65 -11.00
CA ARG A 69 -5.54 -0.26 -10.81
C ARG A 69 -4.54 -1.22 -11.44
N ILE A 70 -4.84 -2.51 -11.43
CA ILE A 70 -3.96 -3.58 -11.93
C ILE A 70 -4.40 -4.00 -13.32
N ILE A 71 -3.70 -3.47 -14.32
CA ILE A 71 -4.01 -3.67 -15.72
C ILE A 71 -3.40 -4.96 -16.27
N SER A 72 -4.16 -5.66 -17.12
CA SER A 72 -3.71 -6.84 -17.89
C SER A 72 -3.36 -8.08 -17.06
N GLN A 73 -3.94 -8.23 -15.86
CA GLN A 73 -3.72 -9.39 -14.98
C GLN A 73 -5.02 -10.02 -14.42
N PRO A 74 -6.06 -10.28 -15.24
CA PRO A 74 -7.37 -10.70 -14.75
C PRO A 74 -7.34 -12.03 -13.98
N GLU A 75 -6.59 -13.03 -14.48
CA GLU A 75 -6.48 -14.35 -13.86
C GLU A 75 -5.73 -14.29 -12.51
N ALA A 76 -4.71 -13.43 -12.42
CA ALA A 76 -3.96 -13.21 -11.19
C ALA A 76 -4.83 -12.57 -10.10
N ILE A 77 -5.58 -11.53 -10.46
CA ILE A 77 -6.50 -10.82 -9.57
C ILE A 77 -7.62 -11.75 -9.11
N GLU A 78 -8.17 -12.55 -10.02
CA GLU A 78 -9.21 -13.53 -9.70
C GLU A 78 -8.71 -14.61 -8.72
N THR A 79 -7.50 -15.12 -8.93
CA THR A 79 -6.87 -16.09 -8.01
C THR A 79 -6.71 -15.50 -6.61
N LEU A 80 -6.24 -14.24 -6.52
CA LEU A 80 -6.10 -13.53 -5.24
C LEU A 80 -7.45 -13.33 -4.55
N ALA A 81 -8.45 -12.85 -5.28
CA ALA A 81 -9.79 -12.58 -4.76
C ALA A 81 -10.45 -13.87 -4.22
N LEU A 82 -10.41 -14.95 -5.00
CA LEU A 82 -10.97 -16.25 -4.58
C LEU A 82 -10.26 -16.81 -3.34
N SER A 83 -8.93 -16.71 -3.28
CA SER A 83 -8.18 -17.18 -2.12
C SER A 83 -8.52 -16.39 -0.86
N LEU A 84 -8.63 -15.06 -0.95
CA LEU A 84 -8.98 -14.20 0.19
C LEU A 84 -10.43 -14.38 0.64
N GLN A 85 -11.35 -14.60 -0.29
CA GLN A 85 -12.74 -14.93 0.04
C GLN A 85 -12.84 -16.29 0.78
N THR A 86 -12.03 -17.27 0.36
CA THR A 86 -11.97 -18.59 1.00
C THR A 86 -11.44 -18.50 2.43
N ASP A 87 -10.39 -17.71 2.65
CA ASP A 87 -9.86 -17.43 4.00
C ASP A 87 -10.90 -16.73 4.88
N LYS A 88 -11.54 -15.66 4.36
CA LYS A 88 -12.56 -14.90 5.12
C LYS A 88 -13.78 -15.74 5.50
N ALA A 89 -14.15 -16.72 4.69
CA ALA A 89 -15.21 -17.68 5.00
C ALA A 89 -14.82 -18.66 6.14
N ALA A 90 -13.63 -18.52 6.73
CA ALA A 90 -13.06 -19.38 7.76
C ALA A 90 -13.03 -20.85 7.33
N LEU A 91 -12.87 -21.10 6.03
CA LEU A 91 -12.77 -22.43 5.45
C LEU A 91 -11.33 -22.97 5.49
N ASP A 92 -10.36 -22.15 5.90
CA ASP A 92 -8.96 -22.51 6.04
C ASP A 92 -8.50 -22.53 7.53
N ASN A 93 -7.25 -22.94 7.77
CA ASN A 93 -6.68 -23.13 9.10
C ASN A 93 -6.45 -21.79 9.83
N PRO A 94 -7.10 -21.56 11.00
CA PRO A 94 -7.01 -20.29 11.73
C PRO A 94 -5.65 -20.01 12.39
N ASN A 95 -4.73 -20.99 12.38
CA ASN A 95 -3.38 -20.81 12.90
C ASN A 95 -2.37 -20.33 11.87
N LYS A 96 -2.79 -20.11 10.63
CA LYS A 96 -1.94 -19.61 9.55
C LYS A 96 -2.22 -18.13 9.26
N PRO A 97 -1.28 -17.42 8.62
CA PRO A 97 -1.57 -16.12 8.05
C PRO A 97 -2.76 -16.18 7.08
N ARG A 98 -3.60 -15.13 7.04
CA ARG A 98 -4.81 -15.00 6.19
C ARG A 98 -4.60 -15.25 4.69
N GLY A 99 -3.36 -15.12 4.22
CA GLY A 99 -3.03 -15.44 2.85
C GLY A 99 -1.53 -15.38 2.63
N ILE A 100 -1.02 -16.34 1.86
CA ILE A 100 0.39 -16.45 1.54
C ILE A 100 0.52 -16.57 0.02
N PHE A 101 0.89 -15.47 -0.63
CA PHE A 101 0.90 -15.35 -2.08
C PHE A 101 2.32 -15.24 -2.61
N LEU A 102 2.62 -15.97 -3.69
CA LEU A 102 3.85 -15.79 -4.47
C LEU A 102 3.48 -15.25 -5.85
N LEU A 103 3.68 -13.96 -6.05
CA LEU A 103 3.51 -13.29 -7.34
C LEU A 103 4.76 -13.49 -8.19
N VAL A 104 4.63 -14.21 -9.31
CA VAL A 104 5.76 -14.59 -10.17
C VAL A 104 5.57 -13.95 -11.54
N GLY A 105 6.56 -13.21 -12.04
CA GLY A 105 6.38 -12.45 -13.28
C GLY A 105 7.61 -11.67 -13.72
N PRO A 106 7.67 -11.23 -14.99
CA PRO A 106 8.66 -10.25 -15.44
C PRO A 106 8.64 -8.97 -14.59
N PRO A 107 9.72 -8.17 -14.55
CA PRO A 107 9.72 -6.89 -13.84
C PRO A 107 8.70 -5.91 -14.44
N GLY A 108 8.16 -5.00 -13.61
CA GLY A 108 7.25 -3.95 -14.07
C GLY A 108 5.84 -4.39 -14.48
N VAL A 109 5.43 -5.64 -14.28
CA VAL A 109 4.08 -6.14 -14.65
C VAL A 109 2.99 -5.88 -13.60
N GLY A 110 3.31 -5.21 -12.49
CA GLY A 110 2.33 -4.84 -11.45
C GLY A 110 2.38 -5.62 -10.14
N LYS A 111 3.29 -6.59 -9.95
CA LYS A 111 3.37 -7.41 -8.72
C LYS A 111 3.40 -6.59 -7.41
N THR A 112 4.27 -5.58 -7.35
CA THR A 112 4.36 -4.67 -6.18
C THR A 112 3.13 -3.78 -6.07
N GLU A 113 2.57 -3.35 -7.20
CA GLU A 113 1.37 -2.52 -7.23
C GLU A 113 0.15 -3.26 -6.69
N THR A 114 0.06 -4.57 -6.94
CA THR A 114 -1.01 -5.42 -6.39
C THR A 114 -0.97 -5.45 -4.87
N ALA A 115 0.20 -5.54 -4.25
CA ALA A 115 0.31 -5.51 -2.80
C ALA A 115 -0.12 -4.16 -2.20
N LYS A 116 0.22 -3.05 -2.88
CA LYS A 116 -0.27 -1.71 -2.52
C LYS A 116 -1.78 -1.61 -2.65
N ALA A 117 -2.33 -2.05 -3.79
CA ALA A 117 -3.75 -2.05 -4.04
C ALA A 117 -4.52 -2.90 -3.02
N LEU A 118 -3.95 -4.03 -2.59
CA LEU A 118 -4.52 -4.86 -1.52
C LEU A 118 -4.52 -4.14 -0.17
N ALA A 119 -3.43 -3.47 0.21
CA ALA A 119 -3.37 -2.69 1.44
C ALA A 119 -4.39 -1.53 1.42
N ASP A 120 -4.47 -0.81 0.30
CA ASP A 120 -5.40 0.30 0.13
C ASP A 120 -6.86 -0.15 0.14
N THR A 121 -7.16 -1.30 -0.46
CA THR A 121 -8.53 -1.81 -0.57
C THR A 121 -9.01 -2.48 0.71
N LEU A 122 -8.12 -3.19 1.43
CA LEU A 122 -8.51 -4.03 2.57
C LEU A 122 -8.25 -3.39 3.93
N TYR A 123 -7.21 -2.56 4.06
CA TYR A 123 -6.69 -2.10 5.36
C TYR A 123 -6.46 -0.59 5.40
N SER A 124 -7.27 0.20 4.69
CA SER A 124 -7.26 1.68 4.80
C SER A 124 -5.95 2.39 4.41
N GLY A 125 -5.10 1.79 3.56
CA GLY A 125 -4.05 2.54 2.86
C GLY A 125 -2.60 2.06 3.06
N GLU A 126 -1.65 2.87 2.54
CA GLU A 126 -0.21 2.68 2.68
C GLU A 126 0.33 2.47 4.12
N PRO A 127 -0.23 3.04 5.22
CA PRO A 127 0.30 2.75 6.57
C PRO A 127 0.19 1.26 6.95
N HIS A 128 -0.69 0.50 6.29
CA HIS A 128 -0.85 -0.95 6.49
C HIS A 128 -0.05 -1.80 5.49
N LEU A 129 0.91 -1.20 4.78
CA LEU A 129 1.83 -1.89 3.89
C LEU A 129 3.26 -1.85 4.42
N VAL A 130 3.77 -3.02 4.83
CA VAL A 130 5.18 -3.20 5.17
C VAL A 130 5.91 -3.76 3.96
N THR A 131 6.81 -2.99 3.36
CA THR A 131 7.61 -3.44 2.22
C THR A 131 9.02 -3.78 2.62
N ILE A 132 9.50 -4.96 2.21
CA ILE A 132 10.86 -5.39 2.45
C ILE A 132 11.48 -5.89 1.14
N ASN A 133 12.67 -5.42 0.83
CA ASN A 133 13.37 -5.78 -0.40
C ASN A 133 14.64 -6.58 -0.10
N LEU A 134 14.74 -7.78 -0.66
CA LEU A 134 15.86 -8.70 -0.44
C LEU A 134 17.05 -8.49 -1.38
N SER A 135 17.03 -7.42 -2.19
CA SER A 135 18.15 -7.07 -3.07
C SER A 135 19.36 -6.47 -2.35
N ASP A 136 19.19 -5.96 -1.12
CA ASP A 136 20.27 -5.33 -0.36
C ASP A 136 20.90 -6.38 0.57
N GLU A 137 22.13 -6.81 0.24
CA GLU A 137 22.89 -7.84 0.98
C GLU A 137 22.96 -7.56 2.49
N GLN A 138 22.86 -6.29 2.90
CA GLN A 138 22.92 -5.85 4.30
C GLN A 138 21.64 -6.11 5.11
N MET A 139 20.50 -6.43 4.48
CA MET A 139 19.23 -6.61 5.19
C MET A 139 19.05 -8.03 5.74
N THR A 140 19.83 -9.01 5.30
CA THR A 140 19.61 -10.43 5.65
C THR A 140 19.88 -10.79 7.12
N SER A 141 20.68 -9.99 7.84
CA SER A 141 20.98 -10.22 9.26
C SER A 141 20.01 -9.58 10.24
N SER A 142 19.31 -8.50 9.85
CA SER A 142 18.53 -7.64 10.76
C SER A 142 17.01 -7.80 10.63
N PHE A 143 16.52 -8.59 9.66
CA PHE A 143 15.10 -8.77 9.29
C PHE A 143 14.15 -9.05 10.47
N PHE A 144 14.62 -9.77 11.48
CA PHE A 144 13.88 -10.11 12.68
C PHE A 144 14.58 -9.63 13.97
N SER A 145 15.70 -8.90 13.87
CA SER A 145 16.46 -8.48 15.05
C SER A 145 15.73 -7.35 15.78
N LEU A 146 15.63 -7.45 17.10
CA LEU A 146 15.12 -6.38 17.98
C LEU A 146 16.20 -5.36 18.38
N THR A 147 17.46 -5.59 18.00
CA THR A 147 18.57 -4.70 18.38
C THR A 147 18.53 -3.41 17.56
N GLN A 148 18.45 -2.28 18.27
CA GLN A 148 18.51 -0.91 17.76
C GLN A 148 19.89 -0.55 17.18
N ASP A 149 20.36 -1.25 16.16
CA ASP A 149 21.42 -0.69 15.32
C ASP A 149 20.75 0.33 14.38
N VAL A 150 21.12 1.59 14.62
CA VAL A 150 20.45 2.85 14.27
C VAL A 150 20.30 3.09 12.75
N ASP A 151 20.78 2.17 11.90
CA ASP A 151 20.86 2.37 10.45
C ASP A 151 20.04 1.37 9.60
N THR A 152 19.22 0.48 10.19
CA THR A 152 18.37 -0.45 9.42
C THR A 152 16.87 -0.20 9.64
N ASN A 153 16.24 0.50 8.68
CA ASN A 153 14.90 1.07 8.77
C ASN A 153 13.69 0.09 8.73
N VAL A 154 13.84 -1.23 8.83
CA VAL A 154 12.66 -2.12 8.92
C VAL A 154 12.94 -3.33 9.82
N ILE A 155 12.40 -3.28 11.03
CA ILE A 155 12.30 -4.43 11.94
C ILE A 155 10.86 -4.94 11.85
N LEU A 156 10.63 -6.14 11.29
CA LEU A 156 9.29 -6.77 11.20
C LEU A 156 8.48 -6.69 12.51
N PRO A 157 9.08 -6.97 13.69
CA PRO A 157 8.36 -6.81 14.96
C PRO A 157 7.79 -5.40 15.21
N GLN A 158 8.45 -4.34 14.73
CA GLN A 158 8.00 -2.94 14.90
C GLN A 158 6.97 -2.55 13.83
N ALA A 159 7.12 -3.08 12.62
CA ALA A 159 6.26 -2.73 11.49
C ALA A 159 4.90 -3.45 11.52
N VAL A 160 4.79 -4.59 12.22
CA VAL A 160 3.56 -5.41 12.27
C VAL A 160 2.85 -5.29 13.64
N HIS A 161 2.97 -4.15 14.31
CA HIS A 161 2.21 -3.88 15.53
C HIS A 161 0.70 -3.73 15.29
N HIS A 162 0.28 -3.50 14.04
CA HIS A 162 -1.13 -3.36 13.68
C HIS A 162 -1.75 -4.71 13.28
N PRO A 163 -2.86 -5.13 13.91
CA PRO A 163 -3.69 -6.16 13.32
C PRO A 163 -4.12 -5.70 11.91
N ASP A 164 -4.18 -6.62 10.95
CA ASP A 164 -4.62 -6.34 9.57
C ASP A 164 -3.59 -5.51 8.76
N THR A 165 -2.51 -6.19 8.32
CA THR A 165 -1.39 -5.60 7.58
C THR A 165 -1.06 -6.44 6.34
N VAL A 166 -0.63 -5.80 5.25
CA VAL A 166 0.04 -6.48 4.11
C VAL A 166 1.54 -6.38 4.29
N VAL A 167 2.22 -7.52 4.31
CA VAL A 167 3.69 -7.60 4.27
C VAL A 167 4.13 -8.03 2.87
N LEU A 168 4.75 -7.11 2.15
CA LEU A 168 5.32 -7.33 0.84
C LEU A 168 6.82 -7.65 0.94
N ILE A 169 7.20 -8.86 0.53
CA ILE A 169 8.61 -9.29 0.42
C ILE A 169 9.01 -9.36 -1.06
N LYS A 170 9.88 -8.44 -1.46
CA LYS A 170 10.38 -8.33 -2.83
C LYS A 170 11.62 -9.18 -3.05
N ASN A 171 11.73 -9.74 -4.26
CA ASN A 171 12.85 -10.56 -4.72
C ASN A 171 13.14 -11.75 -3.79
N ILE A 172 12.11 -12.55 -3.50
CA ILE A 172 12.23 -13.70 -2.59
C ILE A 172 13.27 -14.73 -3.06
N GLU A 173 13.60 -14.77 -4.35
CA GLU A 173 14.70 -15.58 -4.90
C GLU A 173 16.10 -15.20 -4.39
N LYS A 174 16.23 -14.04 -3.73
CA LYS A 174 17.49 -13.60 -3.10
C LYS A 174 17.55 -13.93 -1.60
N ALA A 175 16.52 -14.58 -1.05
CA ALA A 175 16.47 -14.88 0.38
C ALA A 175 17.58 -15.84 0.80
N SER A 176 18.19 -15.56 1.95
CA SER A 176 19.14 -16.48 2.56
C SER A 176 18.43 -17.75 3.07
N PRO A 177 19.12 -18.90 3.14
CA PRO A 177 18.53 -20.13 3.69
C PRO A 177 17.99 -19.96 5.11
N LYS A 178 18.62 -19.09 5.92
CA LYS A 178 18.17 -18.76 7.28
C LYS A 178 16.81 -18.07 7.26
N LEU A 179 16.61 -17.12 6.34
CA LEU A 179 15.35 -16.41 6.20
C LEU A 179 14.23 -17.35 5.69
N MET A 180 14.56 -18.22 4.74
CA MET A 180 13.62 -19.25 4.27
C MET A 180 13.15 -20.19 5.38
N ALA A 181 14.04 -20.57 6.31
CA ALA A 181 13.66 -21.37 7.48
C ALA A 181 12.70 -20.63 8.42
N LEU A 182 12.85 -19.32 8.58
CA LEU A 182 11.92 -18.50 9.38
C LEU A 182 10.53 -18.42 8.72
N PHE A 183 10.46 -18.29 7.39
CA PHE A 183 9.18 -18.34 6.69
C PHE A 183 8.48 -19.70 6.83
N ASN A 184 9.22 -20.81 6.83
CA ASN A 184 8.62 -22.12 7.11
C ASN A 184 7.97 -22.16 8.52
N GLN A 185 8.67 -21.66 9.55
CA GLN A 185 8.12 -21.57 10.90
C GLN A 185 6.85 -20.70 10.95
N LEU A 186 6.87 -19.56 10.23
CA LEU A 186 5.73 -18.65 10.12
C LEU A 186 4.52 -19.32 9.49
N PHE A 187 4.71 -20.05 8.40
CA PHE A 187 3.61 -20.69 7.67
C PHE A 187 2.94 -21.80 8.48
N ASP A 188 3.66 -22.42 9.43
CA ASP A 188 3.12 -23.50 10.27
C ASP A 188 2.34 -22.97 11.48
N ASN A 189 2.87 -21.93 12.14
CA ASN A 189 2.37 -21.48 13.44
C ASN A 189 1.66 -20.13 13.41
N GLY A 190 1.77 -19.38 12.30
CA GLY A 190 1.31 -18.00 12.21
C GLY A 190 2.08 -17.03 13.10
N THR A 191 3.10 -17.52 13.82
CA THR A 191 3.87 -16.75 14.78
C THR A 191 5.36 -17.01 14.62
N ILE A 192 6.17 -15.97 14.79
CA ILE A 192 7.62 -16.09 14.86
C ILE A 192 8.09 -15.74 16.26
N THR A 193 8.93 -16.59 16.83
CA THR A 193 9.55 -16.34 18.14
C THR A 193 10.96 -15.81 17.91
N HIS A 194 11.21 -14.58 18.35
CA HIS A 194 12.53 -13.98 18.35
C HIS A 194 13.46 -14.64 19.38
N SER A 195 14.77 -14.50 19.22
CA SER A 195 15.80 -15.04 20.13
C SER A 195 15.68 -14.49 21.56
N GLU A 196 15.11 -13.29 21.74
CA GLU A 196 14.82 -12.67 23.04
C GLU A 196 13.48 -13.10 23.66
N GLY A 197 12.75 -14.00 22.98
CA GLY A 197 11.47 -14.53 23.45
C GLY A 197 10.25 -13.67 23.15
N LEU A 198 10.39 -12.61 22.34
CA LEU A 198 9.25 -11.87 21.79
C LEU A 198 8.55 -12.76 20.76
N VAL A 199 7.23 -12.93 20.90
CA VAL A 199 6.39 -13.65 19.94
C VAL A 199 5.70 -12.61 19.07
N ILE A 200 5.93 -12.70 17.76
CA ILE A 200 5.28 -11.86 16.75
C ILE A 200 4.14 -12.68 16.17
N ASP A 201 2.92 -12.18 16.27
CA ASP A 201 1.73 -12.80 15.69
C ASP A 201 1.44 -12.19 14.31
N LEU A 202 1.38 -13.06 13.30
CA LEU A 202 1.18 -12.74 11.90
C LEU A 202 -0.03 -13.49 11.32
N LYS A 203 -0.93 -14.00 12.18
CA LYS A 203 -2.13 -14.71 11.74
C LYS A 203 -3.10 -13.80 10.98
N ASN A 204 -3.27 -12.56 11.43
CA ASN A 204 -4.08 -11.54 10.73
C ASN A 204 -3.26 -10.70 9.74
N THR A 205 -2.30 -11.31 9.06
CA THR A 205 -1.41 -10.63 8.12
C THR A 205 -1.48 -11.29 6.75
N LEU A 206 -1.50 -10.46 5.71
CA LEU A 206 -1.36 -10.91 4.34
C LEU A 206 0.10 -10.92 3.93
N LEU A 207 0.63 -12.09 3.56
CA LEU A 207 2.00 -12.24 3.11
C LEU A 207 2.04 -12.28 1.59
N VAL A 208 2.69 -11.29 0.98
CA VAL A 208 2.85 -11.18 -0.48
C VAL A 208 4.33 -11.24 -0.82
N PHE A 209 4.75 -12.31 -1.47
CA PHE A 209 6.09 -12.49 -2.01
C PHE A 209 6.11 -12.14 -3.49
N THR A 210 7.14 -11.47 -3.98
CA THR A 210 7.35 -11.26 -5.43
C THR A 210 8.62 -11.94 -5.89
N SER A 211 8.56 -12.60 -7.04
CA SER A 211 9.74 -13.19 -7.69
C SER A 211 9.78 -12.91 -9.19
N HIS A 212 11.00 -12.87 -9.72
CA HIS A 212 11.27 -12.77 -11.16
C HIS A 212 11.66 -14.12 -11.79
N LEU A 213 11.65 -15.21 -11.03
CA LEU A 213 11.88 -16.55 -11.57
C LEU A 213 10.81 -16.92 -12.60
N GLY A 214 11.17 -17.71 -13.61
CA GLY A 214 10.22 -18.15 -14.65
C GLY A 214 9.85 -17.07 -15.68
N SER A 215 10.44 -15.87 -15.61
CA SER A 215 10.07 -14.73 -16.50
C SER A 215 10.34 -15.02 -17.97
N GLU A 216 11.42 -15.72 -18.29
CA GLU A 216 11.79 -16.04 -19.67
C GLU A 216 10.81 -17.05 -20.28
N GLU A 217 10.43 -18.06 -19.50
CA GLU A 217 9.47 -19.10 -19.86
C GLU A 217 8.07 -18.50 -20.07
N MET A 218 7.63 -17.61 -19.18
CA MET A 218 6.35 -16.88 -19.34
C MET A 218 6.36 -16.01 -20.59
N THR A 219 7.47 -15.31 -20.85
CA THR A 219 7.59 -14.43 -22.01
C THR A 219 7.52 -15.22 -23.32
N ARG A 220 8.26 -16.34 -23.42
CA ARG A 220 8.19 -17.24 -24.59
C ARG A 220 6.79 -17.78 -24.81
N LEU A 221 6.16 -18.29 -23.76
CA LEU A 221 4.85 -18.93 -23.88
C LEU A 221 3.74 -17.94 -24.28
N CYS A 222 3.84 -16.68 -23.84
CA CYS A 222 2.93 -15.60 -24.24
C CYS A 222 3.21 -15.06 -25.66
N GLN A 223 4.42 -15.23 -26.19
CA GLN A 223 4.75 -14.89 -27.58
C GLN A 223 4.22 -15.94 -28.57
N ASP A 224 4.30 -17.21 -28.21
CA ASP A 224 3.89 -18.33 -29.07
C ASP A 224 2.37 -18.57 -29.06
N SER A 225 1.68 -18.16 -27.98
CA SER A 225 0.23 -18.32 -27.83
C SER A 225 -0.50 -17.03 -28.23
N THR A 226 -1.23 -17.07 -29.36
CA THR A 226 -2.10 -15.95 -29.81
C THR A 226 -3.35 -15.74 -28.95
N ALA A 227 -3.60 -16.62 -27.98
CA ALA A 227 -4.62 -16.50 -26.95
C ALA A 227 -3.94 -16.53 -25.59
N SER A 228 -4.43 -15.71 -24.64
CA SER A 228 -4.03 -15.72 -23.22
C SER A 228 -3.71 -17.15 -22.80
N ALA A 229 -2.46 -17.41 -22.49
CA ALA A 229 -2.07 -18.72 -21.99
C ALA A 229 -2.86 -18.96 -20.71
N GLN A 230 -3.77 -19.94 -20.74
CA GLN A 230 -4.57 -20.33 -19.59
C GLN A 230 -3.65 -20.45 -18.38
N LEU A 231 -4.05 -19.87 -17.24
CA LEU A 231 -3.31 -19.88 -15.97
C LEU A 231 -2.57 -21.19 -15.67
N GLU A 232 -3.22 -22.32 -15.94
CA GLU A 232 -2.65 -23.67 -15.74
C GLU A 232 -1.41 -23.93 -16.60
N ALA A 233 -1.39 -23.49 -17.85
CA ALA A 233 -0.24 -23.63 -18.74
C ALA A 233 0.94 -22.77 -18.25
N LEU A 234 0.67 -21.54 -17.80
CA LEU A 234 1.69 -20.67 -17.20
C LEU A 234 2.26 -21.27 -15.92
N GLN A 235 1.40 -21.75 -15.03
CA GLN A 235 1.82 -22.44 -13.80
C GLN A 235 2.65 -23.69 -14.11
N HIS A 236 2.27 -24.48 -15.11
CA HIS A 236 3.03 -25.66 -15.52
C HIS A 236 4.41 -25.30 -16.07
N ALA A 237 4.51 -24.22 -16.85
CA ALA A 237 5.75 -23.76 -17.46
C ALA A 237 6.75 -23.23 -16.43
N ILE A 238 6.31 -22.47 -15.42
CA ILE A 238 7.21 -21.88 -14.41
C ILE A 238 7.57 -22.85 -13.28
N ARG A 239 6.77 -23.90 -13.06
CA ARG A 239 6.94 -24.83 -11.93
C ARG A 239 8.32 -25.49 -11.85
N PRO A 240 8.93 -25.98 -12.95
CA PRO A 240 10.29 -26.53 -12.91
C PRO A 240 11.31 -25.53 -12.38
N THR A 241 11.26 -24.28 -12.86
CA THR A 241 12.17 -23.20 -12.47
C THR A 241 11.98 -22.81 -11.00
N LEU A 242 10.72 -22.79 -10.52
CA LEU A 242 10.43 -22.58 -9.10
C LEU A 242 10.95 -23.73 -8.22
N LEU A 243 10.83 -24.99 -8.65
CA LEU A 243 11.30 -26.16 -7.90
C LEU A 243 12.84 -26.29 -7.85
N GLN A 244 13.55 -25.68 -8.80
CA GLN A 244 15.01 -25.61 -8.76
C GLN A 244 15.51 -24.67 -7.66
N HIS A 245 14.72 -23.64 -7.33
CA HIS A 245 15.10 -22.61 -6.36
C HIS A 245 14.45 -22.81 -4.98
N PHE A 246 13.15 -23.08 -4.95
CA PHE A 246 12.38 -23.29 -3.72
C PHE A 246 12.17 -24.77 -3.44
N GLN A 247 12.19 -25.11 -2.15
CA GLN A 247 11.82 -26.45 -1.71
C GLN A 247 10.34 -26.73 -2.02
N ALA A 248 10.03 -27.95 -2.45
CA ALA A 248 8.67 -28.35 -2.80
C ALA A 248 7.68 -28.16 -1.63
N ASP A 249 8.12 -28.32 -0.38
CA ASP A 249 7.28 -28.09 0.78
C ASP A 249 6.89 -26.62 0.97
N TRP A 250 7.83 -25.70 0.71
CA TRP A 250 7.58 -24.27 0.77
C TRP A 250 6.57 -23.84 -0.30
N LEU A 251 6.74 -24.33 -1.54
CA LEU A 251 5.82 -24.03 -2.64
C LEU A 251 4.39 -24.55 -2.41
N ARG A 252 4.20 -25.62 -1.63
CA ARG A 252 2.86 -26.12 -1.29
C ARG A 252 2.10 -25.21 -0.33
N ARG A 253 2.80 -24.35 0.41
CA ARG A 253 2.22 -23.47 1.44
C ARG A 253 1.87 -22.09 0.90
N VAL A 254 2.29 -21.78 -0.33
CA VAL A 254 2.03 -20.49 -0.98
C VAL A 254 1.11 -20.70 -2.18
N VAL A 255 0.22 -19.74 -2.41
CA VAL A 255 -0.58 -19.66 -3.63
C VAL A 255 0.26 -18.97 -4.70
N ILE A 256 0.63 -19.72 -5.74
CA ILE A 256 1.44 -19.21 -6.85
C ILE A 256 0.54 -18.47 -7.82
N VAL A 257 0.84 -17.18 -8.05
CA VAL A 257 0.08 -16.29 -8.91
C VAL A 257 0.99 -15.78 -10.04
N PRO A 258 0.94 -16.40 -11.23
CA PRO A 258 1.67 -15.95 -12.40
C PRO A 258 1.17 -14.60 -12.92
N TYR A 259 2.09 -13.73 -13.34
CA TYR A 259 1.82 -12.45 -14.00
C TYR A 259 2.34 -12.50 -15.42
N GLN A 260 1.48 -12.14 -16.36
CA GLN A 260 1.80 -12.14 -17.77
C GLN A 260 2.59 -10.87 -18.16
N PRO A 261 3.47 -10.95 -19.18
CA PRO A 261 4.09 -9.76 -19.78
C PRO A 261 3.02 -8.78 -20.28
N LEU A 262 3.30 -7.48 -20.17
CA LEU A 262 2.37 -6.44 -20.63
C LEU A 262 2.39 -6.35 -22.17
N ASN A 263 1.20 -6.38 -22.76
CA ASN A 263 1.03 -6.12 -24.20
C ASN A 263 0.87 -4.62 -24.48
N GLU A 264 0.86 -4.23 -25.76
CA GLU A 264 0.72 -2.83 -26.17
C GLU A 264 -0.55 -2.15 -25.63
N SER A 265 -1.68 -2.87 -25.63
CA SER A 265 -2.94 -2.34 -25.11
C SER A 265 -2.89 -2.07 -23.60
N ALA A 266 -2.19 -2.93 -22.84
CA ALA A 266 -1.97 -2.76 -21.41
C ALA A 266 -1.10 -1.55 -21.12
N ILE A 267 0.00 -1.38 -21.87
CA ILE A 267 0.88 -0.22 -21.75
C ILE A 267 0.12 1.07 -22.01
N ARG A 268 -0.71 1.11 -23.05
CA ARG A 268 -1.58 2.25 -23.35
C ARG A 268 -2.48 2.61 -22.16
N GLN A 269 -3.20 1.63 -21.61
CA GLN A 269 -4.08 1.85 -20.47
C GLN A 269 -3.32 2.33 -19.22
N ILE A 270 -2.15 1.76 -18.94
CA ILE A 270 -1.30 2.20 -17.82
C ILE A 270 -0.83 3.64 -18.02
N LEU A 271 -0.48 4.02 -19.25
CA LEU A 271 -0.10 5.40 -19.58
C LEU A 271 -1.27 6.36 -19.35
N GLU A 272 -2.47 6.00 -19.81
CA GLU A 272 -3.69 6.79 -19.60
C GLU A 272 -3.99 6.97 -18.09
N LEU A 273 -3.84 5.94 -17.27
CA LEU A 273 -3.99 6.04 -15.81
C LEU A 273 -2.93 6.94 -15.16
N LYS A 274 -1.68 6.91 -15.64
CA LYS A 274 -0.63 7.79 -15.11
C LYS A 274 -0.84 9.25 -15.53
N LEU A 275 -1.31 9.47 -16.76
CA LEU A 275 -1.64 10.80 -17.26
C LEU A 275 -2.86 11.37 -16.54
N SER A 276 -3.89 10.57 -16.22
CA SER A 276 -5.04 11.05 -15.45
C SER A 276 -4.65 11.48 -14.03
N THR A 277 -3.73 10.75 -13.39
CA THR A 277 -3.15 11.17 -12.10
C THR A 277 -2.40 12.51 -12.24
N LEU A 278 -1.69 12.70 -13.35
CA LEU A 278 -1.00 13.96 -13.65
C LEU A 278 -1.99 15.11 -13.93
N GLN A 279 -3.09 14.85 -14.63
CA GLN A 279 -4.19 15.82 -14.83
C GLN A 279 -4.76 16.30 -13.50
N GLN A 280 -5.04 15.38 -12.57
CA GLN A 280 -5.53 15.72 -11.24
C GLN A 280 -4.54 16.58 -10.46
N ARG A 281 -3.25 16.25 -10.49
CA ARG A 281 -2.20 17.06 -9.82
C ARG A 281 -2.08 18.45 -10.43
N CYS A 282 -2.16 18.57 -11.76
CA CYS A 282 -2.10 19.86 -12.44
C CYS A 282 -3.28 20.75 -12.04
N LEU A 283 -4.48 20.18 -11.99
CA LEU A 283 -5.69 20.88 -11.56
C LEU A 283 -5.61 21.34 -10.09
N GLN A 284 -5.07 20.51 -9.21
CA GLN A 284 -4.92 20.83 -7.78
C GLN A 284 -3.84 21.88 -7.53
N SER A 285 -2.68 21.79 -8.19
CA SER A 285 -1.53 22.65 -7.92
C SER A 285 -1.56 23.98 -8.68
N HIS A 286 -2.17 23.99 -9.87
CA HIS A 286 -2.11 25.15 -10.78
C HIS A 286 -3.50 25.62 -11.25
N HIS A 287 -4.58 24.97 -10.80
CA HIS A 287 -5.94 25.26 -11.28
C HIS A 287 -6.09 25.19 -12.81
N ALA A 288 -5.19 24.45 -13.47
CA ALA A 288 -5.15 24.32 -14.92
C ALA A 288 -5.63 22.94 -15.35
N GLN A 289 -6.49 22.89 -16.37
CA GLN A 289 -6.92 21.65 -16.97
C GLN A 289 -5.83 21.12 -17.91
N LEU A 290 -5.33 19.92 -17.65
CA LEU A 290 -4.39 19.27 -18.56
C LEU A 290 -5.13 18.33 -19.51
N THR A 291 -4.85 18.42 -20.80
CA THR A 291 -5.41 17.56 -21.84
C THR A 291 -4.30 17.03 -22.74
N TYR A 292 -4.56 15.94 -23.46
CA TYR A 292 -3.62 15.36 -24.39
C TYR A 292 -4.34 14.70 -25.56
N ASP A 293 -3.66 14.56 -26.69
CA ASP A 293 -4.16 13.86 -27.86
C ASP A 293 -3.70 12.40 -27.93
N ASP A 294 -4.37 11.61 -28.78
CA ASP A 294 -3.97 10.21 -29.05
C ASP A 294 -2.56 10.11 -29.66
N ARG A 295 -2.05 11.18 -30.30
CA ARG A 295 -0.70 11.19 -30.89
C ARG A 295 0.37 11.11 -29.82
N LEU A 296 0.19 11.83 -28.70
CA LEU A 296 1.05 11.73 -27.53
C LEU A 296 1.10 10.28 -27.03
N ILE A 297 -0.06 9.67 -26.78
CA ILE A 297 -0.16 8.29 -26.30
C ILE A 297 0.56 7.33 -27.24
N ASN A 298 0.21 7.36 -28.53
CA ASN A 298 0.80 6.47 -29.52
C ASN A 298 2.32 6.64 -29.64
N THR A 299 2.82 7.87 -29.49
CA THR A 299 4.26 8.15 -29.51
C THR A 299 4.96 7.61 -28.27
N LEU A 300 4.36 7.80 -27.09
CA LEU A 300 4.90 7.30 -25.83
C LEU A 300 4.88 5.75 -25.78
N VAL A 301 3.81 5.12 -26.25
CA VAL A 301 3.71 3.65 -26.38
C VAL A 301 4.81 3.11 -27.29
N LYS A 302 5.05 3.74 -28.46
CA LYS A 302 6.14 3.34 -29.37
C LYS A 302 7.54 3.49 -28.77
N ARG A 303 7.73 4.43 -27.84
CA ARG A 303 9.00 4.64 -27.13
C ARG A 303 9.22 3.62 -26.02
N CYS A 304 8.15 3.06 -25.44
CA CYS A 304 8.25 1.94 -24.52
C CYS A 304 8.60 0.67 -25.31
N THR A 305 9.83 0.19 -25.15
CA THR A 305 10.28 -1.04 -25.81
C THR A 305 9.83 -2.26 -25.02
N PHE A 306 9.18 -3.19 -25.71
CA PHE A 306 8.42 -4.31 -25.15
C PHE A 306 9.23 -5.37 -24.38
N VAL A 307 10.56 -5.30 -24.40
CA VAL A 307 11.35 -6.53 -24.21
C VAL A 307 11.70 -6.82 -22.75
N GLU A 308 11.94 -5.84 -21.86
CA GLU A 308 12.56 -6.19 -20.55
C GLU A 308 12.12 -5.41 -19.29
N SER A 309 11.41 -4.28 -19.38
CA SER A 309 11.22 -3.40 -18.20
C SER A 309 9.77 -3.17 -17.76
N GLY A 310 8.78 -3.70 -18.50
CA GLY A 310 7.36 -3.52 -18.17
C GLY A 310 6.97 -2.05 -17.94
N ALA A 311 6.10 -1.80 -16.95
CA ALA A 311 5.64 -0.45 -16.60
C ALA A 311 6.72 0.47 -16.00
N HIS A 312 7.89 -0.05 -15.61
CA HIS A 312 8.97 0.81 -15.09
C HIS A 312 9.54 1.73 -16.18
N GLN A 313 9.58 1.27 -17.43
CA GLN A 313 9.93 2.14 -18.56
C GLN A 313 8.96 3.31 -18.73
N ILE A 314 7.67 3.10 -18.42
CA ILE A 314 6.66 4.18 -18.45
C ILE A 314 6.99 5.20 -17.36
N ASP A 315 7.30 4.75 -16.15
CA ASP A 315 7.69 5.64 -15.05
C ASP A 315 8.93 6.46 -15.37
N SER A 316 9.98 5.83 -15.92
CA SER A 316 11.19 6.53 -16.37
C SER A 316 10.89 7.51 -17.50
N LEU A 317 10.14 7.11 -18.52
CA LEU A 317 9.78 7.99 -19.64
C LEU A 317 9.02 9.24 -19.15
N LEU A 318 8.07 9.06 -18.23
CA LEU A 318 7.32 10.18 -17.66
C LEU A 318 8.20 11.05 -16.77
N LYS A 319 9.03 10.45 -15.89
CA LYS A 319 9.88 11.20 -14.94
C LYS A 319 11.08 11.89 -15.58
N ASP A 320 11.67 11.29 -16.60
CA ASP A 320 12.94 11.76 -17.16
C ASP A 320 12.71 12.63 -18.40
N THR A 321 11.56 12.48 -19.08
CA THR A 321 11.27 13.21 -20.33
C THR A 321 10.07 14.15 -20.21
N LEU A 322 8.89 13.63 -19.87
CA LEU A 322 7.66 14.43 -19.91
C LEU A 322 7.56 15.43 -18.75
N LEU A 323 7.75 14.97 -17.52
CA LEU A 323 7.62 15.79 -16.31
C LEU A 323 8.63 16.95 -16.24
N PRO A 324 9.94 16.75 -16.54
CA PRO A 324 10.90 17.84 -16.48
C PRO A 324 10.63 18.91 -17.54
N ALA A 325 10.27 18.49 -18.75
CA ALA A 325 9.94 19.42 -19.82
C ALA A 325 8.65 20.21 -19.49
N LEU A 326 7.59 19.53 -19.07
CA LEU A 326 6.35 20.18 -18.63
C LEU A 326 6.59 21.14 -17.44
N SER A 327 7.38 20.72 -16.44
CA SER A 327 7.69 21.57 -15.28
C SER A 327 8.41 22.84 -15.69
N ARG A 328 9.35 22.75 -16.65
CA ARG A 328 10.06 23.91 -17.16
C ARG A 328 9.11 24.91 -17.85
N GLU A 329 8.26 24.44 -18.74
CA GLU A 329 7.28 25.28 -19.44
C GLU A 329 6.33 25.98 -18.46
N ILE A 330 5.80 25.24 -17.47
CA ILE A 330 4.95 25.79 -16.42
C ILE A 330 5.69 26.89 -15.63
N LEU A 331 6.94 26.65 -15.24
CA LEU A 331 7.74 27.63 -14.48
C LEU A 331 8.07 28.87 -15.32
N GLU A 332 8.33 28.72 -16.62
CA GLU A 332 8.56 29.86 -17.52
C GLU A 332 7.31 30.73 -17.65
N HIS A 333 6.11 30.15 -17.77
CA HIS A 333 4.85 30.90 -17.79
C HIS A 333 4.53 31.59 -16.46
N ILE A 334 4.80 30.92 -15.33
CA ILE A 334 4.65 31.52 -14.00
C ILE A 334 5.61 32.70 -13.82
N ALA A 335 6.88 32.55 -14.22
CA ALA A 335 7.89 33.61 -14.12
C ALA A 335 7.51 34.84 -14.96
N ASN A 336 6.90 34.61 -16.13
CA ASN A 336 6.41 35.66 -17.01
C ASN A 336 5.05 36.25 -16.59
N ARG A 337 4.50 35.86 -15.43
CA ARG A 337 3.19 36.32 -14.93
C ARG A 337 2.04 36.05 -15.92
N GLN A 338 2.11 34.95 -16.65
CA GLN A 338 1.07 34.54 -17.59
C GLN A 338 0.13 33.55 -16.91
N ALA A 339 -1.12 33.97 -16.67
CA ALA A 339 -2.16 33.09 -16.17
C ALA A 339 -2.64 32.15 -17.29
N PHE A 340 -2.59 30.84 -17.04
CA PHE A 340 -3.07 29.82 -17.96
C PHE A 340 -4.15 28.97 -17.27
N SER A 341 -5.22 28.66 -18.00
CA SER A 341 -6.30 27.81 -17.50
C SER A 341 -6.24 26.38 -18.06
N MET A 342 -5.50 26.17 -19.13
CA MET A 342 -5.42 24.87 -19.79
C MET A 342 -4.06 24.63 -20.42
N ILE A 343 -3.59 23.38 -20.31
CA ILE A 343 -2.36 22.88 -20.91
C ILE A 343 -2.74 21.71 -21.81
N HIS A 344 -2.42 21.80 -23.10
CA HIS A 344 -2.60 20.72 -24.06
C HIS A 344 -1.25 20.12 -24.44
N LEU A 345 -1.12 18.80 -24.24
CA LEU A 345 0.08 18.02 -24.57
C LEU A 345 -0.12 17.27 -25.89
N SER A 346 0.82 17.42 -26.82
CA SER A 346 0.82 16.69 -28.10
C SER A 346 2.26 16.29 -28.49
N CYS A 347 2.40 15.59 -29.62
CA CYS A 347 3.69 15.30 -30.25
C CYS A 347 3.69 15.82 -31.70
N ASP A 348 4.81 16.40 -32.13
CA ASP A 348 5.05 16.74 -33.53
C ASP A 348 5.33 15.49 -34.40
N ASP A 349 5.43 15.66 -35.72
CA ASP A 349 5.71 14.56 -36.66
C ASP A 349 7.13 13.94 -36.46
N ALA A 350 8.04 14.66 -35.80
CA ALA A 350 9.36 14.16 -35.40
C ALA A 350 9.33 13.43 -34.04
N GLY A 351 8.19 13.44 -33.36
CA GLY A 351 7.97 12.86 -32.04
C GLY A 351 8.37 13.75 -30.87
N HIS A 352 8.75 15.00 -31.07
CA HIS A 352 9.04 15.93 -29.97
C HIS A 352 7.75 16.32 -29.25
N LEU A 353 7.85 16.46 -27.92
CA LEU A 353 6.73 16.90 -27.09
C LEU A 353 6.43 18.36 -27.37
N VAL A 354 5.17 18.67 -27.64
CA VAL A 354 4.65 20.01 -27.88
C VAL A 354 3.66 20.36 -26.77
N TYR A 355 3.82 21.56 -26.22
CA TYR A 355 3.00 22.10 -25.14
C TYR A 355 2.27 23.34 -25.66
N GLN A 356 0.95 23.36 -25.53
CA GLN A 356 0.13 24.51 -25.86
C GLN A 356 -0.59 24.97 -24.60
N PHE A 357 -0.46 26.27 -24.29
CA PHE A 357 -1.12 26.90 -23.17
C PHE A 357 -2.24 27.78 -23.69
N ASP A 358 -3.45 27.57 -23.16
CA ASP A 358 -4.55 28.50 -23.35
C ASP A 358 -4.59 29.46 -22.16
N TYR A 359 -4.55 30.75 -22.49
CA TYR A 359 -4.56 31.85 -21.55
C TYR A 359 -5.99 32.27 -21.26
N GLN A 360 -6.26 32.66 -20.01
CA GLN A 360 -7.50 33.36 -19.73
C GLN A 360 -7.42 34.76 -20.35
N GLU A 361 -8.31 35.04 -21.32
CA GLU A 361 -8.59 36.42 -21.71
C GLU A 361 -9.24 37.12 -20.50
N ASN A 362 -8.45 37.97 -19.83
CA ASN A 362 -8.76 38.71 -18.59
C ASN A 362 -8.44 37.97 -17.30
N ASP A 363 -7.16 37.92 -16.95
CA ASP A 363 -6.70 38.38 -15.63
C ASP A 363 -5.22 38.74 -15.75
N PHE A 364 -4.94 40.04 -15.93
CA PHE A 364 -3.64 40.57 -15.53
C PHE A 364 -3.53 40.31 -14.02
N LEU A 365 -2.54 39.51 -13.62
CA LEU A 365 -2.19 39.39 -12.20
C LEU A 365 -2.10 40.82 -11.63
N PRO A 366 -2.86 41.15 -10.56
CA PRO A 366 -2.82 42.49 -9.99
C PRO A 366 -1.38 42.83 -9.63
N GLU A 367 -0.95 44.05 -9.94
CA GLU A 367 0.33 44.57 -9.47
C GLU A 367 0.38 44.42 -7.95
N ASP A 368 1.35 43.64 -7.45
CA ASP A 368 1.65 43.50 -6.03
C ASP A 368 2.10 44.85 -5.46
N ASP A 369 1.14 45.73 -5.18
CA ASP A 369 1.29 46.90 -4.33
C ASP A 369 0.64 46.58 -2.97
N ASN A 370 1.18 45.58 -2.28
CA ASN A 370 0.82 45.37 -0.87
C ASN A 370 1.95 44.70 -0.07
N GLN A 371 3.06 45.43 0.11
CA GLN A 371 4.12 45.06 1.05
C GLN A 371 3.79 45.37 2.52
N ASN A 372 2.56 45.75 2.90
CA ASN A 372 2.28 46.21 4.28
C ASN A 372 1.14 45.52 5.05
N GLU A 373 0.47 44.47 4.54
CA GLU A 373 -0.62 43.80 5.29
C GLU A 373 -0.28 42.45 5.93
N THR A 374 0.94 41.92 5.76
CA THR A 374 1.35 40.63 6.35
C THR A 374 2.07 40.73 7.70
N LEU A 375 2.27 41.93 8.26
CA LEU A 375 2.93 42.11 9.56
C LEU A 375 1.98 42.16 10.77
N ILE A 376 0.68 42.38 10.61
CA ILE A 376 -0.23 42.58 11.76
C ILE A 376 -0.94 41.28 12.21
N LYS A 377 -0.96 40.21 11.40
CA LYS A 377 -1.63 38.93 11.77
C LYS A 377 -0.70 37.85 12.32
N ARG A 378 0.59 38.16 12.54
CA ARG A 378 1.58 37.22 13.09
C ARG A 378 1.82 37.42 14.59
N GLU A 379 1.64 38.63 15.12
CA GLU A 379 1.86 38.93 16.55
C GLU A 379 0.68 38.50 17.45
N GLU A 380 -0.56 38.42 16.93
CA GLU A 380 -1.73 37.96 17.72
C GLU A 380 -1.85 36.43 17.81
N ARG A 381 -1.07 35.67 17.03
CA ARG A 381 -1.11 34.19 17.04
C ARG A 381 -0.05 33.54 17.92
N GLU A 382 1.04 34.25 18.24
CA GLU A 382 2.09 33.72 19.13
C GLU A 382 1.71 33.88 20.61
N THR A 383 0.94 34.91 20.97
CA THR A 383 0.49 35.17 22.35
C THR A 383 -0.59 34.18 22.84
N LEU A 384 -1.43 33.63 21.96
CA LEU A 384 -2.46 32.65 22.34
C LEU A 384 -1.92 31.21 22.52
N THR A 385 -0.70 30.92 22.04
CA THR A 385 -0.06 29.60 22.18
C THR A 385 0.82 29.45 23.42
N GLU A 386 1.18 30.55 24.10
CA GLU A 386 1.92 30.50 25.36
C GLU A 386 0.99 30.33 26.57
N ASP A 387 -0.18 30.98 26.59
CA ASP A 387 -1.12 30.87 27.73
C ASP A 387 -1.75 29.47 27.87
N LEU A 388 -1.89 28.70 26.78
CA LEU A 388 -2.41 27.32 26.81
C LEU A 388 -1.37 26.27 27.22
N ARG A 389 -0.09 26.65 27.37
CA ARG A 389 0.98 25.74 27.79
C ARG A 389 1.25 25.76 29.29
N GLU A 390 0.86 26.83 30.00
CA GLU A 390 1.09 26.91 31.45
C GLU A 390 0.01 26.19 32.28
N GLU A 391 -1.22 25.99 31.77
CA GLU A 391 -2.30 25.35 32.56
C GLU A 391 -2.36 23.81 32.51
N THR A 392 -1.54 23.12 31.70
CA THR A 392 -1.56 21.65 31.61
C THR A 392 -0.34 20.94 32.20
N SER A 393 0.54 21.67 32.90
CA SER A 393 1.79 21.11 33.45
C SER A 393 1.67 20.53 34.87
N GLU A 394 0.58 20.81 35.59
CA GLU A 394 0.31 20.20 36.90
C GLU A 394 -0.86 19.22 36.80
N MET A 395 -0.55 17.95 36.52
CA MET A 395 -1.27 16.72 36.92
C MET A 395 -1.09 15.66 35.83
N LEU A 396 -0.06 14.81 35.96
CA LEU A 396 -0.08 13.35 35.71
C LEU A 396 1.37 12.80 35.74
N PRO A 397 1.66 11.69 36.46
CA PRO A 397 2.99 11.09 36.46
C PRO A 397 3.30 10.32 35.16
N ASP A 398 4.54 10.48 34.67
CA ASP A 398 5.16 9.96 33.43
C ASP A 398 5.28 8.42 33.29
N THR A 399 4.24 7.64 33.59
CA THR A 399 4.29 6.18 33.35
C THR A 399 2.98 5.60 32.87
N LEU A 400 2.58 5.93 31.64
CA LEU A 400 1.74 5.06 30.82
C LEU A 400 1.91 5.40 29.34
N TYR A 401 2.12 4.36 28.54
CA TYR A 401 2.27 4.36 27.08
C TYR A 401 1.31 5.33 26.39
N GLN A 402 1.86 6.30 25.63
CA GLN A 402 1.12 7.01 24.59
C GLN A 402 0.69 6.01 23.52
N TYR A 403 -0.52 5.47 23.65
CA TYR A 403 -1.29 5.01 22.50
C TYR A 403 -1.65 6.25 21.68
N ASP A 404 -1.28 6.26 20.41
CA ASP A 404 -1.52 7.39 19.51
C ASP A 404 -3.00 7.43 19.10
N CYS A 405 -3.84 7.97 19.97
CA CYS A 405 -5.29 8.13 19.75
C CYS A 405 -5.62 9.18 18.67
N ARG A 406 -4.63 9.88 18.09
CA ARG A 406 -4.87 10.95 17.11
C ARG A 406 -5.39 10.42 15.78
N HIS A 407 -4.99 9.22 15.37
CA HIS A 407 -5.41 8.68 14.09
C HIS A 407 -6.85 8.13 14.12
N PHE A 408 -7.21 7.49 15.23
CA PHE A 408 -8.56 6.95 15.46
C PHE A 408 -9.62 8.05 15.63
N LEU A 409 -9.21 9.21 16.18
CA LEU A 409 -10.06 10.40 16.25
C LEU A 409 -10.38 10.97 14.85
N GLY A 410 -9.47 10.85 13.88
CA GLY A 410 -9.69 11.29 12.49
C GLY A 410 -10.76 10.47 11.77
N ASP A 411 -10.77 9.15 11.97
CA ASP A 411 -11.82 8.28 11.42
C ASP A 411 -13.18 8.54 12.09
N LEU A 412 -13.17 8.85 13.39
CA LEU A 412 -14.37 9.24 14.14
C LEU A 412 -14.93 10.60 13.68
N GLU A 413 -14.07 11.54 13.30
CA GLU A 413 -14.48 12.85 12.77
C GLU A 413 -15.11 12.74 11.38
N SER A 414 -14.58 11.84 10.53
CA SER A 414 -15.14 11.50 9.21
C SER A 414 -16.54 10.87 9.33
N VAL A 415 -16.69 9.88 10.23
CA VAL A 415 -17.98 9.22 10.51
C VAL A 415 -18.99 10.19 11.13
N LEU A 416 -18.55 11.11 12.00
CA LEU A 416 -19.40 12.16 12.57
C LEU A 416 -19.83 13.21 11.54
N GLN A 417 -19.01 13.50 10.52
CA GLN A 417 -19.40 14.38 9.41
C GLN A 417 -20.46 13.73 8.51
N GLU A 418 -20.35 12.43 8.20
CA GLU A 418 -21.39 11.70 7.45
C GLU A 418 -22.71 11.62 8.23
N LEU A 419 -22.66 11.41 9.55
CA LEU A 419 -23.87 11.38 10.40
C LEU A 419 -24.55 12.75 10.54
N ARG A 420 -23.80 13.86 10.48
CA ARG A 420 -24.37 15.22 10.43
C ARG A 420 -25.04 15.52 9.09
N GLY A 421 -24.64 14.89 8.00
CA GLY A 421 -25.30 15.00 6.69
C GLY A 421 -26.65 14.27 6.61
N LEU A 422 -26.90 13.31 7.50
CA LEU A 422 -28.13 12.53 7.56
C LEU A 422 -29.21 13.13 8.49
N THR A 423 -28.92 14.24 9.17
CA THR A 423 -29.84 14.93 10.09
C THR A 423 -30.37 16.28 9.59
N THR A 424 -30.35 16.47 8.27
CA THR A 424 -31.19 17.45 7.53
C THR A 424 -32.00 16.71 6.49
#